data_AF-A0A914NGJ0-F1
#
_entry.id   AF-A0A914NGJ0-F1
#
_cell.length_a   1.000
_cell.length_b   1.000
_cell.length_c   1.000
_cell.angle_alpha   90.00
_cell.angle_beta   90.00
_cell.angle_gamma   90.00
#
_symmetry.space_group_name_H-M   'P 1'
#
loop_
_entity.id
_entity.type
_entity.pdbx_description
1 polymer ?
#
loop_
_entity_poly.entity_id
_entity_poly.type
_entity_poly.pdbx_seq_one_letter_code
_entity_poly.pdbx_strand_id
1 'polypeptide(L)'
;MKNLIRYLHTSSSFCSTNFKQFQLNPQRWRIEVSLVIYRLPLIAPPMTEVERNFAQLSEIKDNQTSYKCDFELELEKDAVLLEKRKKMEAEGKDLSHLDQQLGVSSVQKRNEWSEKAQKLIEKYNLDNPPTNASMDFKCLKRNLDRKLVLAVRHKFEDAHTDEYVSPWILPQLMNKKGETLKETALRLLSFVIAFGRCEKSFSV
;
A
#
# COMPACT_ATOMS: atom_id res chain seq x y z
N MET A 1 2.86 -15.99 87.85
CA MET A 1 4.32 -15.86 88.04
C MET A 1 5.01 -17.03 87.37
N LYS A 2 6.00 -16.73 86.51
CA LYS A 2 7.01 -17.60 85.88
C LYS A 2 6.58 -18.44 84.67
N ASN A 3 6.76 -17.80 83.53
CA ASN A 3 7.03 -18.34 82.20
C ASN A 3 8.06 -19.49 82.23
N LEU A 4 7.91 -20.49 81.35
CA LEU A 4 8.85 -20.76 80.25
C LEU A 4 8.32 -21.91 79.40
N ILE A 5 7.86 -21.63 78.18
CA ILE A 5 7.59 -22.64 77.16
C ILE A 5 8.90 -22.86 76.40
N ARG A 6 9.45 -24.08 76.45
CA ARG A 6 10.54 -24.54 75.59
C ARG A 6 9.97 -25.55 74.60
N TYR A 7 9.89 -25.17 73.34
CA TYR A 7 9.68 -26.11 72.24
C TYR A 7 11.02 -26.77 71.91
N LEU A 8 11.08 -28.11 72.00
CA LEU A 8 12.15 -28.90 71.41
C LEU A 8 11.57 -29.67 70.22
N HIS A 9 12.21 -29.44 69.07
CA HIS A 9 11.98 -30.14 67.82
C HIS A 9 12.09 -31.65 67.99
N THR A 10 11.10 -32.39 67.49
CA THR A 10 11.24 -33.82 67.19
C THR A 10 11.00 -34.01 65.70
N SER A 11 12.07 -34.39 65.02
CA SER A 11 12.10 -34.83 63.63
C SER A 11 11.19 -36.05 63.44
N SER A 12 10.19 -35.93 62.57
CA SER A 12 9.45 -37.07 62.03
C SER A 12 9.81 -37.24 60.56
N SER A 13 10.61 -38.28 60.30
CA SER A 13 10.81 -38.89 58.99
C SER A 13 9.47 -39.27 58.36
N PHE A 14 9.12 -38.65 57.24
CA PHE A 14 7.96 -39.06 56.46
C PHE A 14 8.41 -39.69 55.14
N CYS A 15 7.99 -40.95 54.99
CA CYS A 15 8.06 -41.85 53.84
C CYS A 15 8.31 -41.20 52.48
N SER A 16 9.47 -41.52 51.87
CA SER A 16 9.66 -41.40 50.42
C SER A 16 8.99 -42.59 49.72
N THR A 17 7.67 -42.54 49.57
CA THR A 17 7.02 -43.40 48.57
C THR A 17 7.43 -42.92 47.18
N ASN A 18 8.03 -43.83 46.43
CA ASN A 18 8.48 -43.69 45.04
C ASN A 18 7.39 -43.06 44.15
N PHE A 19 7.37 -41.74 44.11
CA PHE A 19 6.80 -41.03 42.97
C PHE A 19 7.79 -41.28 41.84
N LYS A 20 7.48 -42.22 40.95
CA LYS A 20 8.13 -42.26 39.65
C LYS A 20 7.88 -40.89 39.06
N GLN A 21 8.88 -40.00 39.15
CA GLN A 21 8.95 -38.81 38.34
C GLN A 21 8.81 -39.33 36.91
N PHE A 22 7.61 -39.19 36.35
CA PHE A 22 7.49 -38.98 34.93
C PHE A 22 8.46 -37.83 34.68
N GLN A 23 9.61 -38.18 34.09
CA GLN A 23 10.49 -37.21 33.46
C GLN A 23 9.59 -36.53 32.43
N LEU A 24 8.95 -35.44 32.83
CA LEU A 24 8.47 -34.42 31.93
C LEU A 24 9.73 -34.08 31.13
N ASN A 25 9.86 -34.67 29.93
CA ASN A 25 10.75 -34.14 28.93
C ASN A 25 10.46 -32.64 28.94
N PRO A 26 11.39 -31.77 29.40
CA PRO A 26 11.12 -30.35 29.38
C PRO A 26 10.84 -30.06 27.91
N GLN A 27 9.60 -29.71 27.58
CA GLN A 27 9.24 -29.43 26.21
C GLN A 27 10.23 -28.37 25.73
N ARG A 28 11.12 -28.78 24.83
CA ARG A 28 12.18 -27.91 24.32
C ARG A 28 11.50 -26.95 23.38
N TRP A 29 10.98 -25.85 23.94
CA TRP A 29 10.38 -24.78 23.16
C TRP A 29 11.43 -24.24 22.20
N ARG A 30 11.09 -24.31 20.92
CA ARG A 30 11.93 -23.81 19.84
C ARG A 30 11.58 -22.34 19.63
N ILE A 31 12.56 -21.47 19.87
CA ILE A 31 12.39 -20.03 19.69
C ILE A 31 12.64 -19.69 18.22
N GLU A 32 11.61 -19.20 17.55
CA GLU A 32 11.66 -18.78 16.15
C GLU A 32 11.20 -17.33 16.02
N VAL A 33 11.75 -16.65 15.02
CA VAL A 33 11.36 -15.29 14.66
C VAL A 33 10.66 -15.33 13.33
N SER A 34 9.49 -14.70 13.25
CA SER A 34 8.74 -14.52 12.01
C SER A 34 8.67 -13.04 11.63
N LEU A 35 8.67 -12.75 10.34
CA LEU A 35 8.60 -11.39 9.80
C LEU A 35 7.35 -11.17 8.95
N VAL A 36 6.62 -10.10 9.25
CA VAL A 36 5.54 -9.59 8.41
C VAL A 36 6.08 -8.47 7.53
N ILE A 37 6.38 -8.80 6.28
CA ILE A 37 6.79 -7.81 5.27
C ILE A 37 5.56 -7.43 4.46
N TYR A 38 5.28 -6.13 4.39
CA TYR A 38 4.17 -5.61 3.61
C TYR A 38 4.58 -4.45 2.72
N ARG A 39 3.87 -4.32 1.60
CA ARG A 39 3.95 -3.17 0.69
C ARG A 39 2.69 -2.33 0.82
N LEU A 40 2.87 -1.01 0.95
CA LEU A 40 1.79 -0.03 1.03
C LEU A 40 1.13 0.18 -0.34
N PRO A 41 -0.16 0.58 -0.39
CA PRO A 41 -0.80 0.96 -1.64
C PRO A 41 -0.06 2.15 -2.27
N LEU A 42 0.12 2.11 -3.60
CA LEU A 42 0.76 3.19 -4.38
C LEU A 42 -0.27 4.04 -5.12
N ILE A 43 -1.45 3.48 -5.40
CA ILE A 43 -2.54 4.17 -6.09
C ILE A 43 -3.72 4.23 -5.13
N ALA A 44 -4.51 5.31 -5.22
CA ALA A 44 -5.76 5.42 -4.49
C ALA A 44 -6.73 4.30 -4.89
N PRO A 45 -7.51 3.75 -3.94
CA PRO A 45 -8.54 2.78 -4.28
C PRO A 45 -9.62 3.42 -5.17
N PRO A 46 -10.24 2.65 -6.08
CA PRO A 46 -11.30 3.16 -6.92
C PRO A 46 -12.53 3.49 -6.06
N MET A 47 -13.21 4.61 -6.37
CA MET A 47 -14.44 4.99 -5.70
C MET A 47 -15.56 3.97 -5.92
N THR A 48 -16.30 3.68 -4.87
CA THR A 48 -17.57 2.94 -4.90
C THR A 48 -18.66 3.76 -5.60
N GLU A 49 -19.76 3.12 -6.01
CA GLU A 49 -20.86 3.80 -6.71
C GLU A 49 -21.47 4.94 -5.87
N VAL A 50 -21.63 4.72 -4.56
CA VAL A 50 -22.17 5.73 -3.64
C VAL A 50 -21.19 6.91 -3.51
N GLU A 51 -19.89 6.65 -3.40
CA GLU A 51 -18.87 7.70 -3.34
C GLU A 51 -18.81 8.50 -4.65
N ARG A 52 -18.96 7.85 -5.80
CA ARG A 52 -19.03 8.56 -7.10
C ARG A 52 -20.23 9.49 -7.18
N ASN A 53 -21.41 8.99 -6.79
CA ASN A 53 -22.62 9.80 -6.79
C ASN A 53 -22.49 10.99 -5.82
N PHE A 54 -21.91 10.77 -4.65
CA PHE A 54 -21.65 11.83 -3.69
C PHE A 54 -20.62 12.85 -4.19
N ALA A 55 -19.56 12.40 -4.86
CA ALA A 55 -18.56 13.27 -5.47
C ALA A 55 -19.18 14.16 -6.55
N GLN A 56 -20.03 13.60 -7.42
CA GLN A 56 -20.76 14.37 -8.44
C GLN A 56 -21.71 15.41 -7.82
N LEU A 57 -22.46 15.04 -6.78
CA LEU A 57 -23.33 15.99 -6.08
C LEU A 57 -22.53 17.10 -5.38
N SER A 58 -21.36 16.75 -4.83
CA SER A 58 -20.45 17.72 -4.22
C SER A 58 -19.90 18.69 -5.25
N GLU A 59 -19.47 18.19 -6.42
CA GLU A 59 -19.01 19.03 -7.54
C GLU A 59 -20.09 19.99 -8.04
N ILE A 60 -21.33 19.50 -8.19
CA ILE A 60 -22.47 20.36 -8.58
C ILE A 60 -22.70 21.46 -7.55
N LYS A 61 -22.69 21.10 -6.26
CA LYS A 61 -22.89 22.07 -5.17
C LYS A 61 -21.75 23.09 -5.14
N ASP A 62 -20.51 22.64 -5.30
CA ASP A 62 -19.35 23.51 -5.30
C ASP A 62 -19.42 24.50 -6.45
N ASN A 63 -19.73 24.03 -7.68
CA ASN A 63 -19.90 24.91 -8.84
C ASN A 63 -21.04 25.93 -8.67
N GLN A 64 -22.14 25.57 -8.01
CA GLN A 64 -23.27 26.49 -7.75
C GLN A 64 -22.96 27.54 -6.68
N THR A 65 -22.09 27.19 -5.73
CA THR A 65 -21.78 28.05 -4.57
C THR A 65 -20.48 28.83 -4.74
N SER A 66 -19.61 28.41 -5.66
CA SER A 66 -18.36 29.09 -5.99
C SER A 66 -18.60 30.35 -6.81
N TYR A 67 -17.73 31.35 -6.61
CA TYR A 67 -17.63 32.48 -7.52
C TYR A 67 -16.92 32.07 -8.81
N LYS A 68 -17.19 32.81 -9.89
CA LYS A 68 -16.51 32.60 -11.17
C LYS A 68 -15.00 32.83 -11.02
N CYS A 69 -14.22 31.93 -11.57
CA CYS A 69 -12.76 32.07 -11.60
C CYS A 69 -12.32 33.06 -12.70
N ASP A 70 -11.07 33.54 -12.62
CA ASP A 70 -10.54 34.50 -13.59
C ASP A 70 -10.63 33.99 -15.03
N PHE A 71 -10.42 32.69 -15.25
CA PHE A 71 -10.52 32.06 -16.58
C PHE A 71 -11.95 32.11 -17.15
N GLU A 72 -12.98 31.94 -16.32
CA GLU A 72 -14.38 32.06 -16.74
C GLU A 72 -14.74 33.51 -17.06
N LEU A 73 -14.24 34.45 -16.24
CA LEU A 73 -14.42 35.88 -16.49
C LEU A 73 -13.72 36.32 -17.78
N GLU A 74 -12.53 35.78 -18.09
CA GLU A 74 -11.85 35.97 -19.37
C GLU A 74 -12.66 35.39 -20.53
N LEU A 75 -13.21 34.18 -20.38
CA LEU A 75 -14.02 33.54 -21.41
C LEU A 75 -15.28 34.36 -21.76
N GLU A 76 -15.95 34.92 -20.77
CA GLU A 76 -17.12 35.79 -20.97
C GLU A 76 -16.74 37.10 -21.69
N LYS A 77 -15.60 37.69 -21.32
CA LYS A 77 -15.07 38.89 -22.00
C LYS A 77 -14.73 38.58 -23.45
N ASP A 78 -14.06 37.47 -23.72
CA ASP A 78 -13.70 37.02 -25.07
C ASP A 78 -14.95 36.83 -25.94
N ALA A 79 -16.02 36.23 -25.38
CA ALA A 79 -17.29 36.05 -26.09
C ALA A 79 -17.94 37.38 -26.47
N VAL A 80 -17.98 38.34 -25.54
CA VAL A 80 -18.51 39.69 -25.79
C VAL A 80 -17.69 40.43 -26.84
N LEU A 81 -16.35 40.31 -26.81
CA LEU A 81 -15.47 40.92 -27.80
C LEU A 81 -15.67 40.31 -29.19
N LEU A 82 -15.85 38.98 -29.29
CA LEU A 82 -16.15 38.29 -30.54
C LEU A 82 -17.49 38.72 -31.16
N GLU A 83 -18.53 38.91 -30.35
CA GLU A 83 -19.81 39.42 -30.85
C GLU A 83 -19.70 40.86 -31.36
N LYS A 84 -18.96 41.72 -30.63
CA LYS A 84 -18.69 43.09 -31.07
C LYS A 84 -17.92 43.11 -32.39
N ARG A 85 -16.93 42.24 -32.56
CA ARG A 85 -16.17 42.09 -33.81
C ARG A 85 -17.10 41.77 -34.99
N LYS A 86 -17.97 40.76 -34.84
CA LYS A 86 -18.93 40.37 -35.89
C LYS A 86 -19.88 41.50 -36.29
N LYS A 87 -20.34 42.30 -35.32
CA LYS A 87 -21.21 43.47 -35.59
C LYS A 87 -20.46 44.56 -36.35
N MET A 88 -19.24 44.89 -35.92
CA MET A 88 -18.41 45.92 -36.56
C MET A 88 -17.97 45.53 -37.98
N GLU A 89 -17.71 44.24 -38.20
CA GLU A 89 -17.43 43.67 -39.52
C GLU A 89 -18.64 43.80 -40.46
N ALA A 90 -19.86 43.53 -39.97
CA ALA A 90 -21.09 43.74 -40.72
C ALA A 90 -21.36 45.22 -41.04
N GLU A 91 -20.92 46.14 -40.18
CA GLU A 91 -21.01 47.59 -40.36
C GLU A 91 -19.86 48.18 -41.19
N GLY A 92 -18.88 47.36 -41.62
CA GLY A 92 -17.74 47.81 -42.42
C GLY A 92 -16.78 48.78 -41.70
N LYS A 93 -16.78 48.75 -40.35
CA LYS A 93 -15.94 49.63 -39.53
C LYS A 93 -14.58 49.00 -39.24
N ASP A 94 -13.61 49.86 -38.93
CA ASP A 94 -12.23 49.45 -38.69
C ASP A 94 -12.09 48.61 -37.40
N LEU A 95 -11.47 47.43 -37.51
CA LEU A 95 -11.43 46.39 -36.46
C LEU A 95 -10.15 46.42 -35.60
N SER A 96 -9.18 47.28 -35.94
CA SER A 96 -7.82 47.27 -35.40
C SER A 96 -7.73 47.38 -33.87
N HIS A 97 -8.64 48.13 -33.24
CA HIS A 97 -8.68 48.30 -31.78
C HIS A 97 -9.21 47.05 -31.04
N LEU A 98 -10.13 46.29 -31.65
CA LEU A 98 -10.68 45.06 -31.07
C LEU A 98 -9.67 43.91 -31.14
N ASP A 99 -8.91 43.82 -32.23
CA ASP A 99 -7.94 42.74 -32.43
C ASP A 99 -6.72 42.86 -31.49
N GLN A 100 -6.37 44.05 -31.00
CA GLN A 100 -5.31 44.20 -29.97
C GLN A 100 -5.76 43.72 -28.58
N GLN A 101 -7.06 43.82 -28.28
CA GLN A 101 -7.63 43.34 -27.01
C GLN A 101 -7.89 41.83 -27.06
N LEU A 102 -8.16 41.30 -28.25
CA LEU A 102 -8.32 39.88 -28.53
C LEU A 102 -6.94 39.22 -28.69
N GLY A 103 -6.21 39.06 -27.59
CA GLY A 103 -4.94 38.33 -27.57
C GLY A 103 -5.15 36.82 -27.80
N VAL A 104 -4.44 35.98 -27.05
CA VAL A 104 -4.68 34.52 -27.09
C VAL A 104 -6.04 34.23 -26.44
N SER A 105 -6.99 33.74 -27.23
CA SER A 105 -8.33 33.43 -26.74
C SER A 105 -8.28 32.35 -25.66
N SER A 106 -9.13 32.49 -24.64
CA SER A 106 -9.30 31.50 -23.57
C SER A 106 -9.63 30.11 -24.12
N VAL A 107 -10.30 30.02 -25.28
CA VAL A 107 -10.58 28.76 -25.98
C VAL A 107 -9.31 28.12 -26.53
N GLN A 108 -8.40 28.91 -27.10
CA GLN A 108 -7.11 28.40 -27.60
C GLN A 108 -6.26 27.86 -26.45
N LYS A 109 -6.18 28.58 -25.32
CA LYS A 109 -5.51 28.11 -24.11
C LYS A 109 -6.06 26.76 -23.64
N ARG A 110 -7.39 26.59 -23.61
CA ARG A 110 -8.05 25.33 -23.24
C ARG A 110 -7.67 24.18 -24.17
N ASN A 111 -7.66 24.43 -25.48
CA ASN A 111 -7.30 23.42 -26.47
C ASN A 111 -5.82 23.01 -26.32
N GLU A 112 -4.91 23.96 -26.14
CA GLU A 112 -3.50 23.67 -25.89
C GLU A 112 -3.30 22.81 -24.64
N TRP A 113 -4.03 23.10 -23.56
CA TRP A 113 -3.97 22.29 -22.34
C TRP A 113 -4.52 20.89 -22.57
N SER A 114 -5.62 20.75 -23.31
CA SER A 114 -6.20 19.44 -23.66
C SER A 114 -5.23 18.61 -24.51
N GLU A 115 -4.59 19.21 -25.51
CA GLU A 115 -3.59 18.53 -26.34
C GLU A 115 -2.36 18.12 -25.53
N LYS A 116 -1.87 18.98 -24.63
CA LYS A 116 -0.76 18.66 -23.73
C LYS A 116 -1.14 17.50 -22.80
N ALA A 117 -2.36 17.50 -22.26
CA ALA A 117 -2.85 16.42 -21.41
C ALA A 117 -2.91 15.09 -22.18
N GLN A 118 -3.47 15.07 -23.39
CA GLN A 118 -3.53 13.87 -24.24
C GLN A 118 -2.13 13.32 -24.55
N LYS A 119 -1.19 14.19 -24.93
CA LYS A 119 0.21 13.79 -25.17
C LYS A 119 0.85 13.15 -23.94
N LEU A 120 0.55 13.64 -22.73
CA LEU A 120 1.07 13.07 -21.49
C LEU A 120 0.42 11.71 -21.19
N ILE A 121 -0.90 11.61 -21.37
CA ILE A 121 -1.65 10.37 -21.17
C ILE A 121 -1.12 9.27 -22.09
N GLU A 122 -0.94 9.56 -23.38
CA GLU A 122 -0.38 8.64 -24.37
C GLU A 122 1.06 8.24 -24.05
N LYS A 123 1.90 9.21 -23.68
CA LYS A 123 3.32 8.97 -23.38
C LYS A 123 3.52 8.08 -22.16
N TYR A 124 2.66 8.21 -21.14
CA TYR A 124 2.82 7.51 -19.86
C TYR A 124 1.78 6.40 -19.63
N ASN A 125 0.87 6.16 -20.58
CA ASN A 125 -0.21 5.19 -20.48
C ASN A 125 -1.04 5.33 -19.18
N LEU A 126 -1.45 6.56 -18.84
CA LEU A 126 -2.10 6.86 -17.56
C LEU A 126 -3.57 6.40 -17.48
N ASP A 127 -4.26 6.23 -18.62
CA ASP A 127 -5.69 5.90 -18.66
C ASP A 127 -5.99 4.47 -18.19
N ASN A 128 -5.04 3.56 -18.40
CA ASN A 128 -5.14 2.18 -17.98
C ASN A 128 -3.90 1.84 -17.15
N PRO A 129 -3.81 2.33 -15.90
CA PRO A 129 -2.79 1.80 -15.00
C PRO A 129 -2.97 0.28 -14.99
N PRO A 130 -1.90 -0.52 -15.04
CA PRO A 130 -1.99 -1.97 -15.11
C PRO A 130 -2.80 -2.45 -13.92
N THR A 131 -4.10 -2.61 -14.14
CA THR A 131 -5.05 -3.08 -13.14
C THR A 131 -4.89 -4.57 -13.28
N ASN A 132 -3.95 -5.09 -12.49
CA ASN A 132 -3.33 -6.39 -12.69
C ASN A 132 -4.37 -7.51 -12.75
N ALA A 133 -4.82 -7.79 -13.97
CA ALA A 133 -5.50 -9.02 -14.33
C ALA A 133 -4.51 -10.20 -14.37
N SER A 134 -3.20 -9.92 -14.34
CA SER A 134 -2.20 -10.95 -14.08
C SER A 134 -2.42 -11.49 -12.66
N MET A 135 -2.88 -12.73 -12.59
CA MET A 135 -3.00 -13.52 -11.36
C MET A 135 -1.62 -13.96 -10.81
N ASP A 136 -0.53 -13.32 -11.22
CA ASP A 136 0.82 -13.66 -10.80
C ASP A 136 1.08 -13.18 -9.37
N PHE A 137 0.84 -14.05 -8.40
CA PHE A 137 1.05 -13.76 -6.98
C PHE A 137 2.48 -13.37 -6.62
N LYS A 138 3.46 -13.71 -7.48
CA LYS A 138 4.88 -13.37 -7.37
C LYS A 138 5.21 -11.93 -7.80
N CYS A 139 4.36 -11.29 -8.59
CA CYS A 139 4.61 -9.93 -9.09
C CYS A 139 4.25 -8.88 -8.04
N LEU A 140 5.19 -7.96 -7.75
CA LEU A 140 4.93 -6.84 -6.81
C LEU A 140 4.05 -5.75 -7.42
N LYS A 141 4.02 -5.65 -8.75
CA LYS A 141 3.21 -4.65 -9.45
C LYS A 141 1.71 -4.93 -9.36
N ARG A 142 1.29 -6.08 -8.78
CA ARG A 142 -0.11 -6.48 -8.58
C ARG A 142 -0.87 -5.62 -7.57
N ASN A 143 -2.18 -5.48 -7.75
CA ASN A 143 -3.12 -4.81 -6.83
C ASN A 143 -2.53 -3.53 -6.20
N LEU A 144 -2.21 -2.54 -7.04
CA LEU A 144 -1.49 -1.34 -6.62
C LEU A 144 -2.28 -0.50 -5.61
N ASP A 145 -3.61 -0.65 -5.62
CA ASP A 145 -4.61 -0.07 -4.73
C ASP A 145 -4.63 -0.66 -3.31
N ARG A 146 -4.05 -1.86 -3.11
CA ARG A 146 -4.13 -2.59 -1.84
C ARG A 146 -2.77 -2.82 -1.18
N LYS A 147 -2.83 -3.03 0.13
CA LYS A 147 -1.70 -3.54 0.92
C LYS A 147 -1.44 -5.00 0.56
N LEU A 148 -0.19 -5.34 0.28
CA LEU A 148 0.24 -6.72 0.03
C LEU A 148 1.11 -7.22 1.19
N VAL A 149 0.98 -8.51 1.52
CA VAL A 149 1.79 -9.20 2.53
C VAL A 149 2.55 -10.34 1.86
N LEU A 150 3.82 -10.52 2.24
CA LEU A 150 4.65 -11.61 1.75
C LEU A 150 4.27 -12.93 2.44
N ALA A 151 3.94 -13.95 1.65
CA ALA A 151 3.77 -15.33 2.09
C ALA A 151 4.76 -16.22 1.36
N VAL A 152 5.31 -17.21 2.06
CA VAL A 152 6.35 -18.11 1.56
C VAL A 152 5.95 -19.56 1.85
N ARG A 153 6.39 -20.48 0.99
CA ARG A 153 6.34 -21.93 1.23
C ARG A 153 7.76 -22.43 1.46
N HIS A 154 7.99 -23.13 2.57
CA HIS A 154 9.28 -23.72 2.91
C HIS A 154 9.24 -25.21 2.57
N LYS A 155 10.26 -25.69 1.86
CA LYS A 155 10.51 -27.13 1.76
C LYS A 155 11.32 -27.54 2.98
N PHE A 156 10.81 -28.48 3.76
CA PHE A 156 11.53 -29.07 4.87
C PHE A 156 11.98 -30.47 4.43
N GLU A 157 13.29 -30.71 4.52
CA GLU A 157 13.85 -32.05 4.40
C GLU A 157 13.59 -32.78 5.72
N ASP A 158 12.40 -33.39 5.85
CA ASP A 158 12.07 -34.19 7.02
C ASP A 158 12.55 -35.63 6.84
N ALA A 159 13.05 -36.23 7.93
CA ALA A 159 13.80 -37.49 7.91
C ALA A 159 12.98 -38.75 7.57
N HIS A 160 11.69 -38.65 7.25
CA HIS A 160 10.78 -39.80 7.05
C HIS A 160 9.93 -39.73 5.78
N THR A 161 9.98 -38.64 5.02
CA THR A 161 9.23 -38.52 3.76
C THR A 161 10.00 -37.56 2.86
N ASP A 162 10.34 -38.01 1.65
CA ASP A 162 10.98 -37.16 0.65
C ASP A 162 10.06 -35.97 0.36
N GLU A 163 10.48 -34.79 0.82
CA GLU A 163 9.98 -33.45 0.46
C GLU A 163 8.64 -32.99 1.09
N TYR A 164 8.62 -32.73 2.40
CA TYR A 164 7.50 -32.02 3.03
C TYR A 164 7.52 -30.52 2.66
N VAL A 165 6.44 -30.03 2.06
CA VAL A 165 6.26 -28.59 1.75
C VAL A 165 5.30 -27.96 2.76
N SER A 166 5.73 -26.90 3.41
CA SER A 166 4.93 -26.17 4.39
C SER A 166 3.67 -25.55 3.76
N PRO A 167 2.59 -25.36 4.54
CA PRO A 167 1.52 -24.45 4.15
C PRO A 167 2.07 -23.03 3.93
N TRP A 168 1.26 -22.16 3.31
CA TRP A 168 1.62 -20.75 3.18
C TRP A 168 1.76 -20.11 4.55
N ILE A 169 2.98 -19.73 4.88
CA ILE A 169 3.34 -19.13 6.16
C ILE A 169 4.11 -17.84 5.92
N LEU A 170 4.25 -17.05 6.99
CA LEU A 170 5.16 -15.93 6.99
C LEU A 170 6.62 -16.45 6.97
N PRO A 171 7.56 -15.69 6.39
CA PRO A 171 8.97 -15.98 6.53
C PRO A 171 9.31 -16.16 8.02
N GLN A 172 9.92 -17.30 8.35
CA GLN A 172 10.29 -17.66 9.72
C GLN A 172 11.69 -18.26 9.77
N LEU A 173 12.39 -18.03 10.88
CA LEU A 173 13.75 -18.48 11.08
C LEU A 173 14.04 -18.81 12.53
N MET A 174 14.78 -19.90 12.70
CA MET A 174 15.35 -20.34 13.97
C MET A 174 16.30 -19.31 14.58
N ASN A 175 16.11 -19.03 15.87
CA ASN A 175 17.09 -18.26 16.65
C ASN A 175 18.33 -19.11 16.95
N LYS A 176 19.53 -18.60 16.66
CA LYS A 176 20.78 -19.28 17.02
C LYS A 176 21.18 -18.94 18.45
N LYS A 177 21.90 -19.86 19.10
CA LYS A 177 22.44 -19.61 20.45
C LYS A 177 23.47 -18.48 20.37
N GLY A 178 23.26 -17.41 21.15
CA GLY A 178 24.14 -16.24 21.19
C GLY A 178 23.71 -15.06 20.31
N GLU A 179 22.67 -15.21 19.48
CA GLU A 179 22.08 -14.10 18.71
C GLU A 179 20.87 -13.49 19.46
N THR A 180 20.72 -12.17 19.37
CA THR A 180 19.49 -11.49 19.80
C THR A 180 18.35 -11.73 18.80
N LEU A 181 17.10 -11.64 19.25
CA LEU A 181 15.93 -11.79 18.36
C LEU A 181 15.93 -10.76 17.22
N LYS A 182 16.45 -9.55 17.48
CA LYS A 182 16.60 -8.50 16.47
C LYS A 182 17.63 -8.88 15.40
N GLU A 183 18.77 -9.44 15.79
CA GLU A 183 19.79 -9.92 14.85
C GLU A 183 19.26 -11.08 14.00
N THR A 184 18.52 -12.01 14.61
CA THR A 184 17.84 -13.09 13.88
C THR A 184 16.81 -12.55 12.89
N ALA A 185 16.04 -11.51 13.26
CA ALA A 185 15.13 -10.82 12.35
C ALA A 185 15.88 -10.17 11.18
N LEU A 186 16.98 -9.47 11.43
CA LEU A 186 17.79 -8.86 10.38
C LEU A 186 18.40 -9.91 9.44
N ARG A 187 18.88 -11.02 9.99
CA ARG A 187 19.39 -12.17 9.22
C ARG A 187 18.31 -12.77 8.32
N LEU A 188 17.08 -12.93 8.83
CA LEU A 188 15.93 -13.37 8.03
C LEU A 188 15.60 -12.36 6.92
N LEU A 189 15.64 -11.06 7.21
CA LEU A 189 15.40 -10.03 6.20
C LEU A 189 16.47 -10.06 5.10
N SER A 190 17.75 -10.18 5.45
CA SER A 190 18.85 -10.33 4.49
C SER A 190 18.68 -11.55 3.60
N PHE A 191 18.22 -12.67 4.16
CA PHE A 191 17.88 -13.87 3.39
C PHE A 191 16.76 -13.58 2.40
N VAL A 192 15.62 -13.05 2.85
CA VAL A 192 14.49 -12.75 1.96
C VAL A 192 14.88 -11.79 0.81
N ILE A 193 15.68 -10.76 1.09
CA ILE A 193 16.13 -9.79 0.08
C ILE A 193 17.11 -10.44 -0.93
N ALA A 194 18.04 -11.26 -0.45
CA ALA A 194 18.99 -11.95 -1.33
C ALA A 194 18.27 -12.87 -2.33
N PHE A 195 17.21 -13.56 -1.88
CA PHE A 195 16.38 -14.40 -2.74
C PHE A 195 15.56 -13.57 -3.75
N GLY A 196 15.09 -12.38 -3.36
CA GLY A 196 14.33 -11.48 -4.24
C GLY A 196 15.14 -10.86 -5.39
N ARG A 197 16.48 -10.85 -5.32
CA ARG A 197 17.36 -10.37 -6.41
C ARG A 197 17.73 -11.46 -7.43
N CYS A 198 17.47 -12.72 -7.12
CA CYS A 198 17.76 -13.84 -8.00
C CYS A 198 16.50 -14.16 -8.83
N GLU A 199 16.39 -13.61 -10.04
CA GLU A 199 15.34 -13.94 -11.03
C GLU A 199 15.40 -15.40 -11.54
N LYS A 200 16.07 -16.31 -10.82
CA LYS A 200 16.17 -17.72 -11.21
C LYS A 200 15.31 -18.60 -10.32
N SER A 201 14.18 -19.00 -10.91
CA SER A 201 13.53 -20.31 -10.76
C SER A 201 13.26 -20.80 -9.34
N PHE A 202 12.07 -20.49 -8.83
CA PHE A 202 11.30 -21.51 -8.11
C PHE A 202 10.58 -22.33 -9.18
N SER A 203 11.27 -23.37 -9.68
CA SER A 203 10.62 -24.46 -10.40
C SER A 203 9.76 -25.24 -9.42
N VAL A 204 8.59 -25.67 -9.93
CA VAL A 204 7.69 -26.66 -9.32
C VAL A 204 8.49 -27.87 -8.88
#